data_AF-A0A1B7IUG8-F1
#
_entry.id   AF-A0A1B7IUG8-F1
#
_cell.length_a   1.000
_cell.length_b   1.000
_cell.length_c   1.000
_cell.angle_alpha   90.00
_cell.angle_beta   90.00
_cell.angle_gamma   90.00
#
_symmetry.space_group_name_H-M   'P 1'
#
loop_
_entity.id
_entity.type
_entity.pdbx_description
1 polymer ?
#
loop_
_entity_poly.entity_id
_entity_poly.type
_entity_poly.pdbx_seq_one_letter_code
_entity_poly.pdbx_strand_id
1 'polypeptide(L)'
;MKTVNLKRLMLLPVLVLVFPVLNAYASDGVIHFQGAIVEDGCNLLHQGQGQAVKFSCQQNGKPAVQTVAFNQLNNFTSNSDAPFSTKMHYLDPQHKLAVVEVTYR
;
A
#
# COMPACT_ATOMS: atom_id res chain seq x y z
N MET A 1 67.70 -37.76 1.16
CA MET A 1 66.51 -37.76 0.27
C MET A 1 65.66 -36.54 0.63
N LYS A 2 65.50 -35.61 -0.32
CA LYS A 2 64.69 -34.36 -0.31
C LYS A 2 64.80 -33.46 0.94
N THR A 3 65.78 -32.56 0.92
CA THR A 3 65.86 -31.35 1.75
C THR A 3 64.68 -30.42 1.41
N VAL A 4 63.66 -30.40 2.25
CA VAL A 4 62.58 -29.41 2.18
C VAL A 4 63.18 -28.03 2.47
N ASN A 5 63.02 -27.12 1.52
CA ASN A 5 63.69 -25.82 1.50
C ASN A 5 63.08 -24.91 2.59
N LEU A 6 63.76 -24.85 3.75
CA LEU A 6 63.34 -24.16 4.98
C LEU A 6 63.03 -22.66 4.76
N LYS A 7 63.60 -22.04 3.72
CA LYS A 7 63.32 -20.63 3.36
C LYS A 7 61.90 -20.39 2.87
N ARG A 8 61.21 -21.40 2.34
CA ARG A 8 59.82 -21.27 1.85
C ARG A 8 58.79 -21.39 2.98
N LEU A 9 59.19 -21.89 4.14
CA LEU A 9 58.31 -22.11 5.30
C LEU A 9 58.12 -20.83 6.15
N MET A 10 59.08 -19.89 6.09
CA MET A 10 59.04 -18.63 6.83
C MET A 10 58.28 -17.49 6.15
N LEU A 11 57.70 -17.69 4.95
CA LEU A 11 56.80 -16.69 4.35
C LEU A 11 55.32 -16.96 4.65
N LEU A 12 54.98 -18.12 5.22
CA LEU A 12 53.61 -18.49 5.52
C LEU A 12 53.02 -17.84 6.80
N PRO A 13 53.77 -17.56 7.90
CA PRO A 13 53.15 -17.04 9.11
C PRO A 13 52.92 -15.51 9.04
N VAL A 14 53.60 -14.81 8.12
CA VAL A 14 53.49 -13.35 8.00
C VAL A 14 52.21 -12.93 7.27
N LEU A 15 51.67 -13.77 6.37
CA LEU A 15 50.44 -13.46 5.64
C LEU A 15 49.19 -13.50 6.54
N VAL A 16 49.23 -14.23 7.66
CA VAL A 16 48.10 -14.37 8.58
C VAL A 16 47.93 -13.13 9.48
N LEU A 17 48.95 -12.28 9.62
CA LEU A 17 48.92 -11.11 10.50
C LEU A 17 48.38 -9.83 9.84
N VAL A 18 48.14 -9.83 8.52
CA VAL A 18 47.74 -8.63 7.76
C VAL A 18 46.30 -8.69 7.27
N PHE A 19 45.48 -9.63 7.77
CA PHE A 19 44.03 -9.55 7.54
C PHE A 19 43.46 -8.45 8.45
N PRO A 20 43.02 -7.30 7.92
CA PRO A 20 42.22 -6.40 8.73
C PRO A 20 40.90 -7.14 8.99
N VAL A 21 40.69 -7.57 10.23
CA VAL A 21 39.35 -7.90 10.72
C VAL A 21 38.56 -6.59 10.76
N LEU A 22 38.09 -6.17 9.58
CA LEU A 22 37.02 -5.19 9.44
C LEU A 22 35.74 -5.87 9.96
N ASN A 23 35.60 -5.91 11.27
CA ASN A 23 34.30 -6.07 11.89
C ASN A 23 33.51 -4.82 11.51
N ALA A 24 32.67 -4.92 10.49
CA ALA A 24 31.59 -3.99 10.29
C ALA A 24 30.67 -4.14 11.50
N TYR A 25 30.95 -3.39 12.57
CA TYR A 25 29.97 -3.14 13.61
C TYR A 25 28.79 -2.49 12.89
N ALA A 26 27.73 -3.26 12.66
CA ALA A 26 26.45 -2.67 12.36
C ALA A 26 26.15 -1.72 13.52
N SER A 27 26.08 -0.42 13.25
CA SER A 27 25.64 0.55 14.24
C SER A 27 24.28 0.06 14.75
N ASP A 28 24.21 -0.25 16.03
CA ASP A 28 22.97 -0.62 16.68
C ASP A 28 22.00 0.56 16.62
N GLY A 29 20.71 0.27 16.54
CA GLY A 29 19.67 1.26 16.33
C GLY A 29 18.27 0.65 16.39
N VAL A 30 17.29 1.47 16.80
CA VAL A 30 15.90 1.04 16.94
C VAL A 30 15.09 1.50 15.72
N ILE A 31 14.40 0.56 15.07
CA ILE A 31 13.44 0.86 14.02
C ILE A 31 12.04 0.90 14.65
N HIS A 32 11.37 2.06 14.55
CA HIS A 32 9.99 2.21 14.95
C HIS A 32 9.07 2.08 13.72
N PHE A 33 8.25 1.03 13.70
CA PHE A 33 7.18 0.89 12.72
C PHE A 33 5.91 1.54 13.25
N GLN A 34 5.25 2.34 12.43
CA GLN A 34 3.97 2.97 12.74
C GLN A 34 2.98 2.65 11.64
N GLY A 35 1.75 2.37 12.02
CA GLY A 35 0.66 2.06 11.10
C GLY A 35 -0.62 1.77 11.87
N ALA A 36 -1.72 1.69 11.14
CA ALA A 36 -3.02 1.28 11.65
C ALA A 36 -3.63 0.26 10.70
N ILE A 37 -4.37 -0.70 11.26
CA ILE A 37 -5.27 -1.55 10.47
C ILE A 37 -6.58 -0.78 10.37
N VAL A 38 -6.94 -0.38 9.15
CA VAL A 38 -8.17 0.35 8.86
C VAL A 38 -9.16 -0.55 8.13
N GLU A 39 -10.41 -0.13 8.10
CA GLU A 39 -11.45 -0.79 7.32
C GLU A 39 -11.16 -0.65 5.81
N ASP A 40 -11.65 -1.61 5.03
CA ASP A 40 -11.51 -1.59 3.57
C ASP A 40 -12.40 -0.51 2.92
N GLY A 41 -12.08 -0.14 1.68
CA GLY A 41 -12.86 0.81 0.90
C GLY A 41 -14.28 0.31 0.56
N CYS A 42 -15.11 1.20 0.03
CA CYS A 42 -16.47 0.85 -0.36
C CYS A 42 -16.51 0.05 -1.66
N ASN A 43 -17.30 -1.02 -1.69
CA ASN A 43 -17.64 -1.74 -2.91
C ASN A 43 -18.77 -1.02 -3.66
N LEU A 44 -18.55 -0.75 -4.95
CA LEU A 44 -19.45 0.02 -5.81
C LEU A 44 -20.12 -0.90 -6.84
N LEU A 45 -21.44 -0.92 -6.85
CA LEU A 45 -22.23 -1.71 -7.79
C LEU A 45 -23.24 -0.82 -8.53
N HIS A 46 -23.16 -0.82 -9.85
CA HIS A 46 -24.15 -0.15 -10.69
C HIS A 46 -25.47 -0.93 -10.67
N GLN A 47 -26.56 -0.28 -10.27
CA GLN A 47 -27.92 -0.79 -10.41
C GLN A 47 -28.53 -0.33 -11.75
N GLY A 48 -28.31 -1.11 -12.80
CA GLY A 48 -28.71 -0.77 -14.17
C GLY A 48 -30.20 -0.49 -14.39
N GLN A 49 -31.09 -1.04 -13.55
CA GLN A 49 -32.54 -0.77 -13.64
C GLN A 49 -32.97 0.55 -13.00
N GLY A 50 -32.13 1.15 -12.15
CA GLY A 50 -32.51 2.31 -11.33
C GLY A 50 -31.70 3.58 -11.58
N GLN A 51 -30.73 3.57 -12.50
CA GLN A 51 -29.76 4.68 -12.67
C GLN A 51 -29.18 5.11 -11.32
N ALA A 52 -28.72 4.12 -10.56
CA ALA A 52 -28.24 4.30 -9.20
C ALA A 52 -26.96 3.50 -8.96
N VAL A 53 -26.17 3.94 -8.00
CA VAL A 53 -25.00 3.21 -7.50
C VAL A 53 -25.30 2.72 -6.09
N LYS A 54 -25.06 1.44 -5.85
CA LYS A 54 -25.05 0.84 -4.52
C LYS A 54 -23.63 0.90 -3.98
N PHE A 55 -23.45 1.62 -2.88
CA PHE A 55 -22.24 1.69 -2.08
C PHE A 55 -22.36 0.69 -0.93
N SER A 56 -21.39 -0.20 -0.78
CA SER A 56 -21.29 -1.12 0.36
C SER A 56 -19.96 -0.91 1.04
N CYS A 57 -19.96 -0.13 2.11
CA CYS A 57 -18.77 0.22 2.89
C CYS A 57 -18.69 -0.63 4.15
N GLN A 58 -17.50 -0.88 4.68
CA GLN A 58 -17.39 -1.37 6.04
C GLN A 58 -17.59 -0.20 7.01
N GLN A 59 -18.34 -0.44 8.07
CA GLN A 59 -18.51 0.47 9.18
C GLN A 59 -18.60 -0.36 10.47
N ASN A 60 -17.62 -0.19 11.36
CA ASN A 60 -17.50 -0.97 12.59
C ASN A 60 -17.52 -2.50 12.33
N GLY A 61 -16.81 -2.94 11.30
CA GLY A 61 -16.69 -4.35 10.89
C GLY A 61 -17.96 -4.95 10.25
N LYS A 62 -18.95 -4.12 9.91
CA LYS A 62 -20.20 -4.55 9.27
C LYS A 62 -20.44 -3.79 7.96
N PRO A 63 -21.04 -4.43 6.95
CA PRO A 63 -21.39 -3.74 5.71
C PRO A 63 -22.53 -2.74 5.93
N ALA A 64 -22.23 -1.46 5.74
CA ALA A 64 -23.19 -0.37 5.62
C ALA A 64 -23.49 -0.11 4.14
N VAL A 65 -24.75 -0.32 3.75
CA VAL A 65 -25.18 -0.23 2.34
C VAL A 65 -26.02 1.03 2.12
N GLN A 66 -25.66 1.81 1.11
CA GLN A 66 -26.40 2.99 0.67
C GLN A 66 -26.58 2.95 -0.85
N THR A 67 -27.81 3.15 -1.31
CA THR A 67 -28.10 3.28 -2.75
C THR A 67 -28.37 4.74 -3.07
N VAL A 68 -27.63 5.28 -4.03
CA VAL A 68 -27.69 6.70 -4.41
C VAL A 68 -28.02 6.80 -5.90
N ALA A 69 -29.05 7.58 -6.22
CA ALA A 69 -29.42 7.85 -7.61
C ALA A 69 -28.37 8.74 -8.31
N PHE A 70 -28.19 8.57 -9.61
CA PHE A 70 -27.19 9.31 -10.39
C PHE A 70 -27.31 10.82 -10.28
N ASN A 71 -28.54 11.33 -10.28
CA ASN A 71 -28.83 12.76 -10.13
C ASN A 71 -28.48 13.33 -8.74
N GLN A 72 -28.24 12.47 -7.74
CA GLN A 72 -27.90 12.87 -6.37
C GLN A 72 -26.41 12.69 -6.06
N LEU A 73 -25.65 11.99 -6.90
CA LEU A 73 -24.24 11.66 -6.64
C LEU A 73 -23.36 12.90 -6.44
N ASN A 74 -23.61 14.00 -7.15
CA ASN A 74 -22.79 15.22 -7.01
C ASN A 74 -22.89 15.88 -5.62
N ASN A 75 -23.99 15.65 -4.90
CA ASN A 75 -24.23 16.24 -3.59
C ASN A 75 -24.20 15.18 -2.48
N PHE A 76 -23.89 13.94 -2.82
CA PHE A 76 -23.87 12.85 -1.87
C PHE A 76 -22.58 12.88 -1.06
N THR A 77 -22.73 12.88 0.26
CA THR A 77 -21.66 12.64 1.22
C THR A 77 -22.09 11.46 2.05
N SER A 78 -21.18 10.49 2.24
CA SER A 78 -21.51 9.34 3.07
C SER A 78 -21.65 9.74 4.53
N ASN A 79 -22.71 9.24 5.18
CA ASN A 79 -22.88 9.32 6.62
C ASN A 79 -22.05 8.26 7.39
N SER A 80 -21.27 7.43 6.68
CA SER A 80 -20.41 6.41 7.28
C SER A 80 -19.10 6.97 7.79
N ASP A 81 -18.48 6.28 8.76
CA ASP A 81 -17.13 6.58 9.27
C ASP A 81 -16.02 6.47 8.21
N ALA A 82 -16.33 5.93 7.02
CA ALA A 82 -15.52 6.07 5.81
C ALA A 82 -15.90 7.38 5.09
N PRO A 83 -15.15 8.48 5.25
CA PRO A 83 -15.48 9.76 4.63
C PRO A 83 -15.12 9.70 3.15
N PHE A 84 -16.12 9.48 2.30
CA PHE A 84 -15.98 9.64 0.87
C PHE A 84 -17.00 10.62 0.30
N SER A 85 -16.59 11.29 -0.77
CA SER A 85 -17.45 12.16 -1.58
C SER A 85 -17.47 11.66 -3.01
N THR A 86 -18.55 11.96 -3.72
CA THR A 86 -18.71 11.54 -5.12
C THR A 86 -18.92 12.71 -6.07
N LYS A 87 -18.43 12.56 -7.29
CA LYS A 87 -18.66 13.51 -8.37
C LYS A 87 -18.91 12.77 -9.68
N MET A 88 -19.95 13.18 -10.40
CA MET A 88 -20.34 12.63 -11.68
C MET A 88 -19.86 13.53 -12.82
N HIS A 89 -19.14 12.92 -13.75
CA HIS A 89 -18.61 13.56 -14.95
C HIS A 89 -19.22 12.90 -16.18
N TYR A 90 -20.14 13.59 -16.85
CA TYR A 90 -20.67 13.12 -18.13
C TYR A 90 -19.62 13.30 -19.23
N LEU A 91 -19.48 12.28 -20.08
CA LEU A 91 -18.52 12.25 -21.19
C LEU A 91 -19.13 12.68 -22.52
N ASP A 92 -20.46 12.83 -22.57
CA ASP A 92 -21.18 13.26 -23.76
C ASP A 92 -22.31 14.26 -23.43
N PRO A 93 -22.66 15.18 -24.34
CA PRO A 93 -23.73 16.17 -24.13
C PRO A 93 -25.13 15.56 -23.96
N GLN A 94 -25.34 14.31 -24.38
CA GLN A 94 -26.62 13.62 -24.23
C GLN A 94 -26.72 12.88 -22.89
N HIS A 95 -25.69 12.98 -22.02
CA HIS A 95 -25.61 12.36 -20.70
C HIS A 95 -25.82 10.83 -20.70
N LYS A 96 -25.33 10.13 -21.74
CA LYS A 96 -25.45 8.67 -21.87
C LYS A 96 -24.30 7.91 -21.23
N LEU A 97 -23.14 8.53 -21.10
CA LEU A 97 -21.93 7.96 -20.54
C LEU A 97 -21.34 8.91 -19.49
N ALA A 98 -20.94 8.34 -18.36
CA ALA A 98 -20.36 9.11 -17.27
C ALA A 98 -19.26 8.33 -16.54
N VAL A 99 -18.38 9.09 -15.88
CA VAL A 99 -17.44 8.61 -14.87
C VAL A 99 -17.92 9.07 -13.51
N VAL A 100 -17.96 8.15 -12.55
CA VAL A 100 -18.19 8.47 -11.14
C VAL A 100 -16.83 8.51 -10.45
N GLU A 101 -16.38 9.71 -10.09
CA GLU A 101 -15.21 9.92 -9.27
C GLU A 101 -15.58 9.75 -7.80
N VAL A 102 -14.80 8.93 -7.08
CA VAL A 102 -14.96 8.68 -5.65
C VAL A 102 -13.68 9.10 -4.95
N THR A 103 -13.77 10.07 -4.05
CA THR A 103 -12.62 10.58 -3.29
C THR A 103 -12.75 10.13 -1.83
N TYR A 104 -11.76 9.39 -1.35
CA TYR A 104 -11.62 9.01 0.05
C TYR A 104 -10.76 10.03 0.80
N ARG A 105 -11.10 10.34 2.05
CA ARG A 105 -10.32 11.22 2.93
C ARG A 105 -9.79 10.50 4.16
#